data_AF-A0A239ET43-F1
#
_entry.id   AF-A0A239ET43-F1
#
_cell.length_a   1.000
_cell.length_b   1.000
_cell.length_c   1.000
_cell.angle_alpha   90.00
_cell.angle_beta   90.00
_cell.angle_gamma   90.00
#
_symmetry.space_group_name_H-M   'P 1'
#
loop_
_entity.id
_entity.type
_entity.pdbx_description
1 polymer ?
#
loop_
_entity_poly.entity_id
_entity_poly.type
_entity_poly.pdbx_seq_one_letter_code
_entity_poly.pdbx_strand_id
1 'polypeptide(L)'
;MVARRWVMLALAWAGLSTVPAEAVPPPTPGDMAGCATSTFVVDAAVCADPALRAADDRLHAFLRSKGALLDRPPPFIEPQAQWFARRNACARARDQQPCLRDAYAERMALLDMMEAAPAPTRTLGCPKPLADTAQAAVGPGRVVLIDAGGQVIAVAPSASPRSSWRPFVQAELRGAEVRLRRVDGARLRCR
;
A
#
# COMPACT_ATOMS: atom_id res chain seq x y z
N MET A 1 -19.52 51.75 65.12
CA MET A 1 -18.22 51.27 64.61
C MET A 1 -18.33 49.76 64.40
N VAL A 2 -18.37 49.28 63.17
CA VAL A 2 -18.36 47.84 62.86
C VAL A 2 -17.32 47.60 61.77
N ALA A 3 -16.26 46.85 62.11
CA ALA A 3 -15.14 46.57 61.22
C ALA A 3 -15.47 45.38 60.30
N ARG A 4 -15.41 45.60 58.98
CA ARG A 4 -15.49 44.54 57.96
C ARG A 4 -14.12 43.92 57.76
N ARG A 5 -13.94 42.68 58.20
CA ARG A 5 -12.79 41.83 57.85
C ARG A 5 -13.01 41.24 56.47
N TRP A 6 -12.12 41.55 55.54
CA TRP A 6 -12.04 40.92 54.22
C TRP A 6 -11.18 39.67 54.33
N VAL A 7 -11.75 38.51 54.01
CA VAL A 7 -10.99 37.26 53.84
C VAL A 7 -10.61 37.17 52.36
N MET A 8 -9.32 37.27 52.06
CA MET A 8 -8.80 36.96 50.72
C MET A 8 -8.67 35.46 50.55
N LEU A 9 -9.42 34.88 49.60
CA LEU A 9 -9.23 33.52 49.14
C LEU A 9 -8.09 33.52 48.11
N ALA A 10 -6.96 32.91 48.43
CA ALA A 10 -5.87 32.66 47.49
C ALA A 10 -6.20 31.40 46.66
N LEU A 11 -6.50 31.57 45.37
CA LEU A 11 -6.61 30.48 44.41
C LEU A 11 -5.20 30.00 44.03
N ALA A 12 -4.80 28.84 44.55
CA ALA A 12 -3.61 28.14 44.10
C ALA A 12 -3.86 27.54 42.71
N TRP A 13 -3.18 28.08 41.71
CA TRP A 13 -3.15 27.51 40.35
C TRP A 13 -2.26 26.27 40.37
N ALA A 14 -2.87 25.08 40.36
CA ALA A 14 -2.15 23.85 40.09
C ALA A 14 -1.69 23.86 38.63
N GLY A 15 -0.39 23.99 38.41
CA GLY A 15 0.22 23.95 37.09
C GLY A 15 0.01 22.58 36.44
N LEU A 16 -0.73 22.54 35.34
CA LEU A 16 -0.79 21.39 34.44
C LEU A 16 0.57 21.25 33.75
N SER A 17 1.37 20.28 34.18
CA SER A 17 2.56 19.86 33.44
C SER A 17 2.14 19.29 32.09
N THR A 18 2.43 20.00 31.00
CA THR A 18 2.32 19.49 29.65
C THR A 18 3.39 18.42 29.44
N VAL A 19 3.00 17.14 29.49
CA VAL A 19 3.88 16.05 29.07
C VAL A 19 4.13 16.22 27.57
N PRO A 20 5.39 16.33 27.10
CA PRO A 20 5.66 16.37 25.67
C PRO A 20 5.19 15.05 25.06
N ALA A 21 4.31 15.13 24.06
CA ALA A 21 3.96 13.97 23.25
C ALA A 21 5.19 13.60 22.42
N GLU A 22 5.91 12.56 22.84
CA GLU A 22 7.01 12.02 22.05
C GLU A 22 6.45 11.47 20.74
N ALA A 23 6.91 12.02 19.62
CA ALA A 23 6.40 11.64 18.31
C ALA A 23 6.81 10.20 18.02
N VAL A 24 5.82 9.30 17.93
CA VAL A 24 6.06 7.91 17.53
C VAL A 24 6.75 7.93 16.15
N PRO A 25 7.91 7.30 15.97
CA PRO A 25 8.62 7.28 14.70
C PRO A 25 7.74 6.66 13.60
N PRO A 26 7.91 7.06 12.34
CA PRO A 26 7.14 6.46 11.26
C PRO A 26 7.43 4.95 11.20
N PRO A 27 6.40 4.11 11.05
CA PRO A 27 6.59 2.67 10.96
C PRO A 27 7.47 2.33 9.76
N THR A 28 8.35 1.36 9.94
CA THR A 28 9.19 0.73 8.92
C THR A 28 8.64 -0.64 8.54
N PRO A 29 9.03 -1.22 7.39
CA PRO A 29 8.60 -2.58 7.04
C PRO A 29 9.00 -3.65 8.07
N GLY A 30 10.03 -3.40 8.89
CA GLY A 30 10.40 -4.27 10.01
C GLY A 30 9.43 -4.20 11.18
N ASP A 31 8.65 -3.11 11.28
CA ASP A 31 7.64 -2.87 12.31
C ASP A 31 6.29 -3.54 12.02
N MET A 32 6.17 -4.29 10.92
CA MET A 32 5.08 -5.26 10.73
C MET A 32 5.15 -6.42 11.76
N ALA A 33 5.83 -6.23 12.89
CA ALA A 33 6.01 -7.18 13.96
C ALA A 33 4.68 -7.36 14.71
N GLY A 34 3.80 -8.18 14.13
CA GLY A 34 2.76 -8.94 14.81
C GLY A 34 1.68 -8.16 15.54
N CYS A 35 0.45 -8.67 15.45
CA CYS A 35 -0.71 -8.12 16.14
C CYS A 35 -0.60 -7.96 17.66
N ALA A 36 0.34 -8.65 18.30
CA ALA A 36 0.53 -8.60 19.74
C ALA A 36 1.39 -7.40 20.21
N THR A 37 2.20 -6.81 19.32
CA THR A 37 3.29 -5.90 19.73
C THR A 37 3.27 -4.54 19.02
N SER A 38 2.44 -4.36 18.00
CA SER A 38 2.40 -3.08 17.28
C SER A 38 1.64 -1.99 18.05
N THR A 39 2.24 -0.80 18.10
CA THR A 39 1.63 0.43 18.63
C THR A 39 0.96 1.28 17.55
N PHE A 40 1.00 0.84 16.29
CA PHE A 40 0.47 1.61 15.16
C PHE A 40 -1.02 1.35 14.93
N VAL A 41 -1.81 2.43 14.76
CA VAL A 41 -3.27 2.38 14.52
C VAL A 41 -3.64 1.47 13.35
N VAL A 42 -2.80 1.44 12.31
CA VAL A 42 -3.04 0.62 11.12
C VAL A 42 -2.90 -0.86 11.43
N ASP A 43 -1.88 -1.23 12.20
CA ASP A 43 -1.65 -2.64 12.54
C ASP A 43 -2.73 -3.13 13.49
N ALA A 44 -3.15 -2.30 14.46
CA ALA A 44 -4.32 -2.62 15.29
C ALA A 44 -5.57 -2.87 14.43
N ALA A 45 -5.81 -2.05 13.40
CA ALA A 45 -6.93 -2.22 12.48
C ALA A 45 -6.80 -3.48 11.60
N VAL A 46 -5.60 -3.82 11.12
CA VAL A 46 -5.30 -5.06 10.38
C VAL A 46 -5.56 -6.28 11.26
N CYS A 47 -5.16 -6.21 12.52
CA CYS A 47 -5.24 -7.30 13.47
C CYS A 47 -6.65 -7.57 13.99
N ALA A 48 -7.49 -6.53 14.05
CA ALA A 48 -8.90 -6.66 14.41
C ALA A 48 -9.75 -7.27 13.28
N ASP A 49 -9.28 -7.24 12.02
CA ASP A 49 -9.99 -7.79 10.86
C ASP A 49 -9.36 -9.12 10.42
N PRO A 50 -10.08 -10.26 10.53
CA PRO A 50 -9.53 -11.58 10.18
C PRO A 50 -9.04 -11.69 8.73
N ALA A 51 -9.68 -11.02 7.78
CA ALA A 51 -9.30 -11.07 6.38
C ALA A 51 -8.03 -10.25 6.11
N LEU A 52 -7.92 -9.06 6.73
CA LEU A 52 -6.69 -8.26 6.63
C LEU A 52 -5.52 -8.97 7.30
N ARG A 53 -5.73 -9.57 8.47
CA ARG A 53 -4.72 -10.35 9.16
C ARG A 53 -4.21 -11.52 8.32
N ALA A 54 -5.11 -12.29 7.70
CA ALA A 54 -4.71 -13.39 6.82
C ALA A 54 -3.91 -12.91 5.60
N ALA A 55 -4.25 -11.76 5.03
CA ALA A 55 -3.51 -11.15 3.92
C ALA A 55 -2.12 -10.66 4.36
N ASP A 56 -2.00 -10.11 5.56
CA ASP A 56 -0.73 -9.67 6.15
C ASP A 56 0.19 -10.86 6.47
N ASP A 57 -0.34 -11.92 7.08
CA ASP A 57 0.39 -13.17 7.34
C ASP A 57 0.92 -13.78 6.03
N ARG A 58 0.10 -13.76 4.96
CA ARG A 58 0.50 -14.23 3.63
C ARG A 58 1.60 -13.34 3.03
N LEU A 59 1.48 -12.03 3.12
CA LEU A 59 2.52 -11.10 2.67
C LEU A 59 3.84 -11.38 3.38
N HIS A 60 3.81 -11.59 4.70
CA HIS A 60 4.99 -11.97 5.47
C HIS A 60 5.62 -13.28 5.01
N ALA A 61 4.82 -14.31 4.74
CA ALA A 61 5.31 -15.58 4.21
C ALA A 61 5.98 -15.41 2.83
N PHE A 62 5.39 -14.59 1.96
CA PHE A 62 5.99 -14.25 0.67
C PHE A 62 7.32 -13.50 0.86
N LEU A 63 7.37 -12.48 1.71
CA LEU A 63 8.58 -11.67 1.92
C LEU A 63 9.75 -12.51 2.48
N ARG A 64 9.48 -13.47 3.37
CA ARG A 64 10.51 -14.39 3.88
C ARG A 64 11.15 -15.26 2.79
N SER A 65 10.39 -15.62 1.75
CA SER A 65 10.86 -16.54 0.70
C SER A 65 11.31 -15.82 -0.58
N LYS A 66 10.67 -14.70 -0.91
CA LYS A 66 10.75 -14.01 -2.21
C LYS A 66 10.88 -12.48 -2.07
N GLY A 67 11.19 -11.96 -0.88
CA GLY A 67 11.27 -10.52 -0.59
C GLY A 67 12.17 -9.73 -1.53
N ALA A 68 13.29 -10.34 -1.97
CA ALA A 68 14.23 -9.71 -2.92
C ALA A 68 13.57 -9.26 -4.24
N LEU A 69 12.48 -9.92 -4.68
CA LEU A 69 11.74 -9.52 -5.87
C LEU A 69 11.00 -8.18 -5.70
N LEU A 70 10.75 -7.76 -4.46
CA LEU A 70 10.01 -6.54 -4.11
C LEU A 70 10.90 -5.46 -3.48
N ASP A 71 12.18 -5.75 -3.23
CA ASP A 71 13.15 -4.76 -2.75
C ASP A 71 13.64 -3.86 -3.89
N ARG A 72 13.87 -4.44 -5.07
CA ARG A 72 14.29 -3.73 -6.30
C ARG A 72 13.51 -4.23 -7.51
N PRO A 73 12.18 -4.01 -7.54
CA PRO A 73 11.34 -4.56 -8.60
C PRO A 73 11.47 -3.76 -9.91
N PRO A 74 10.93 -4.27 -11.03
CA PRO A 74 10.77 -3.50 -12.27
C PRO A 74 9.98 -2.20 -12.06
N PRO A 75 10.14 -1.17 -12.92
CA PRO A 75 9.62 0.17 -12.67
C PRO A 75 8.09 0.30 -12.49
N PHE A 76 7.31 -0.70 -12.92
CA PHE A 76 5.84 -0.72 -12.83
C PHE A 76 5.33 -1.77 -11.81
N ILE A 77 6.20 -2.17 -10.89
CA ILE A 77 5.87 -2.98 -9.71
C ILE A 77 6.27 -2.18 -8.47
N GLU A 78 5.38 -2.10 -7.47
CA GLU A 78 5.63 -1.28 -6.29
C GLU A 78 6.62 -1.94 -5.32
N PRO A 79 7.72 -1.26 -4.94
CA PRO A 79 8.62 -1.75 -3.91
C PRO A 79 7.92 -1.94 -2.55
N GLN A 80 8.31 -2.94 -1.77
CA GLN A 80 7.67 -3.25 -0.48
C GLN A 80 7.66 -2.07 0.50
N ALA A 81 8.78 -1.36 0.62
CA ALA A 81 8.86 -0.20 1.51
C ALA A 81 7.89 0.93 1.10
N GLN A 82 7.73 1.16 -0.20
CA GLN A 82 6.81 2.18 -0.72
C GLN A 82 5.35 1.77 -0.51
N TRP A 83 5.01 0.52 -0.79
CA TRP A 83 3.67 -0.02 -0.55
C TRP A 83 3.30 0.10 0.93
N PHE A 84 4.21 -0.28 1.83
CA PHE A 84 3.98 -0.21 3.27
C PHE A 84 3.72 1.23 3.75
N ALA A 85 4.52 2.20 3.29
CA ALA A 85 4.31 3.61 3.60
C ALA A 85 2.94 4.12 3.11
N ARG A 86 2.54 3.75 1.88
CA ARG A 86 1.23 4.12 1.32
C ARG A 86 0.07 3.44 2.06
N ARG A 87 0.20 2.15 2.40
CA ARG A 87 -0.79 1.42 3.20
C ARG A 87 -1.00 2.12 4.54
N ASN A 88 0.07 2.59 5.18
CA ASN A 88 -0.03 3.29 6.45
C ASN A 88 -0.68 4.68 6.35
N ALA A 89 -0.66 5.31 5.17
CA ALA A 89 -1.41 6.55 4.94
C ALA A 89 -2.93 6.36 5.05
N CYS A 90 -3.46 5.13 4.93
CA CYS A 90 -4.88 4.83 5.18
C CYS A 90 -5.33 5.19 6.61
N ALA A 91 -4.41 5.31 7.58
CA ALA A 91 -4.73 5.79 8.93
C ALA A 91 -5.40 7.18 8.94
N ARG A 92 -5.15 7.99 7.90
CA ARG A 92 -5.67 9.35 7.76
C ARG A 92 -6.89 9.43 6.83
N ALA A 93 -7.29 8.32 6.23
CA ALA A 93 -8.44 8.26 5.35
C ALA A 93 -9.75 8.26 6.16
N ARG A 94 -10.78 8.94 5.65
CA ARG A 94 -12.13 8.90 6.26
C ARG A 94 -12.74 7.50 6.22
N ASP A 95 -12.34 6.72 5.23
CA ASP A 95 -12.72 5.35 4.94
C ASP A 95 -11.54 4.39 5.19
N GLN A 96 -10.91 4.50 6.36
CA GLN A 96 -9.73 3.71 6.75
C GLN A 96 -9.86 2.22 6.43
N GLN A 97 -10.97 1.59 6.81
CA GLN A 97 -11.20 0.15 6.60
C GLN A 97 -11.28 -0.22 5.11
N PRO A 98 -12.15 0.42 4.28
CA PRO A 98 -12.11 0.25 2.83
C PRO A 98 -10.74 0.52 2.19
N CYS A 99 -10.03 1.57 2.62
CA CYS A 99 -8.69 1.89 2.12
C CYS A 99 -7.71 0.74 2.35
N LEU A 100 -7.70 0.16 3.56
CA LEU A 100 -6.83 -0.97 3.88
C LEU A 100 -7.19 -2.22 3.07
N ARG A 101 -8.49 -2.53 2.94
CA ARG A 101 -8.95 -3.69 2.15
C ARG A 101 -8.51 -3.59 0.70
N ASP A 102 -8.64 -2.41 0.08
CA ASP A 102 -8.20 -2.20 -1.30
C ASP A 102 -6.67 -2.24 -1.42
N ALA A 103 -5.91 -1.72 -0.44
CA ALA A 103 -4.45 -1.79 -0.40
C ALA A 103 -3.92 -3.24 -0.33
N TYR A 104 -4.52 -4.07 0.50
CA TYR A 104 -4.17 -5.50 0.59
C TYR A 104 -4.66 -6.28 -0.63
N ALA A 105 -5.85 -5.98 -1.16
CA ALA A 105 -6.35 -6.64 -2.37
C ALA A 105 -5.42 -6.43 -3.58
N GLU A 106 -4.92 -5.21 -3.77
CA GLU A 106 -3.91 -4.93 -4.80
C GLU A 106 -2.62 -5.71 -4.55
N ARG A 107 -2.14 -5.74 -3.29
CA ARG A 107 -0.90 -6.44 -2.95
C ARG A 107 -1.02 -7.94 -3.18
N MET A 108 -2.12 -8.55 -2.74
CA MET A 108 -2.36 -9.98 -2.93
C MET A 108 -2.47 -10.34 -4.42
N ALA A 109 -3.15 -9.51 -5.22
CA ALA A 109 -3.22 -9.71 -6.66
C ALA A 109 -1.85 -9.67 -7.32
N LEU A 110 -0.93 -8.79 -6.87
CA LEU A 110 0.45 -8.80 -7.33
C LEU A 110 1.16 -10.10 -6.93
N LEU A 111 1.07 -10.52 -5.66
CA LEU A 111 1.73 -11.73 -5.19
C LEU A 111 1.25 -12.98 -5.94
N ASP A 112 -0.06 -13.10 -6.18
CA ASP A 112 -0.64 -14.20 -6.96
C ASP A 112 0.02 -14.33 -8.33
N MET A 113 0.22 -13.21 -9.04
CA MET A 113 0.83 -13.21 -10.38
C MET A 113 2.33 -13.47 -10.34
N MET A 114 3.02 -13.09 -9.27
CA MET A 114 4.44 -13.41 -9.07
C MET A 114 4.65 -14.88 -8.67
N GLU A 115 3.67 -15.52 -8.05
CA GLU A 115 3.70 -16.95 -7.72
C GLU A 115 3.34 -17.82 -8.92
N ALA A 116 2.32 -17.42 -9.68
CA ALA A 116 1.86 -18.12 -10.86
C ALA A 116 1.42 -17.11 -11.92
N ALA A 117 2.36 -16.74 -12.81
CA ALA A 117 2.05 -15.84 -13.90
C ALA A 117 0.98 -16.47 -14.83
N PRO A 118 -0.05 -15.71 -15.22
CA PRO A 118 -1.10 -16.20 -16.10
C PRO A 118 -0.57 -16.44 -17.51
N ALA A 119 -1.22 -17.34 -18.25
CA ALA A 119 -0.92 -17.54 -19.66
C ALA A 119 -1.13 -16.23 -20.46
N PRO A 120 -0.13 -15.76 -21.22
CA PRO A 120 -0.27 -14.59 -22.06
C PRO A 120 -1.36 -14.75 -23.12
N THR A 121 -2.04 -13.64 -23.43
CA THR A 121 -3.04 -13.60 -24.51
C THR A 121 -2.59 -12.80 -25.73
N ARG A 122 -1.50 -12.01 -25.60
CA ARG A 122 -0.91 -11.26 -26.72
C ARG A 122 0.55 -10.92 -26.47
N THR A 123 1.28 -10.62 -27.55
CA THR A 123 2.63 -10.06 -27.52
C THR A 123 2.57 -8.59 -27.90
N LEU A 124 3.32 -7.74 -27.19
CA LEU A 124 3.37 -6.30 -27.36
C LEU A 124 4.83 -5.85 -27.48
N GLY A 125 5.10 -4.84 -28.30
CA GLY A 125 6.31 -4.03 -28.22
C GLY A 125 6.17 -3.00 -27.08
N CYS A 126 7.17 -2.96 -26.20
CA CYS A 126 7.25 -1.98 -25.12
C CYS A 126 8.53 -1.13 -25.29
N PRO A 127 8.55 0.10 -24.76
CA PRO A 127 9.78 0.89 -24.74
C PRO A 127 10.71 0.43 -23.61
N LYS A 128 12.02 0.48 -23.86
CA LYS A 128 13.06 0.42 -22.82
C LYS A 128 12.86 1.56 -21.79
N PRO A 129 13.24 1.38 -20.52
CA PRO A 129 13.96 0.22 -19.96
C PRO A 129 13.05 -0.91 -19.50
N LEU A 130 11.74 -0.86 -19.75
CA LEU A 130 10.83 -1.90 -19.25
C LEU A 130 11.12 -3.26 -19.90
N ALA A 131 10.99 -3.31 -21.22
CA ALA A 131 11.31 -4.45 -22.08
C ALA A 131 11.21 -3.98 -23.54
N ASP A 132 11.92 -4.63 -24.47
CA ASP A 132 11.69 -4.41 -25.92
C ASP A 132 10.39 -5.08 -26.39
N THR A 133 10.11 -6.26 -25.84
CA THR A 133 8.87 -7.00 -26.05
C THR A 133 8.34 -7.49 -24.71
N ALA A 134 7.02 -7.46 -24.54
CA ALA A 134 6.34 -8.00 -23.38
C ALA A 134 5.17 -8.87 -23.83
N GLN A 135 4.94 -9.93 -23.08
CA GLN A 135 3.73 -10.72 -23.13
C GLN A 135 2.69 -10.09 -22.21
N ALA A 136 1.47 -9.90 -22.70
CA ALA A 136 0.38 -9.40 -21.89
C ALA A 136 -0.67 -10.49 -21.66
N ALA A 137 -1.03 -10.71 -20.41
CA ALA A 137 -2.21 -11.45 -20.02
C ALA A 137 -3.30 -10.46 -19.61
N VAL A 138 -4.34 -10.38 -20.44
CA VAL A 138 -5.50 -9.52 -20.20
C VAL A 138 -6.65 -10.39 -19.73
N GLY A 139 -7.08 -10.20 -18.48
CA GLY A 139 -8.15 -10.97 -17.85
C GLY A 139 -9.23 -10.09 -17.23
N PRO A 140 -10.29 -10.68 -16.65
CA PRO A 140 -11.32 -9.94 -15.96
C PRO A 140 -10.73 -9.07 -14.84
N GLY A 141 -10.81 -7.75 -15.02
CA GLY A 141 -10.43 -6.77 -14.00
C GLY A 141 -8.93 -6.54 -13.82
N ARG A 142 -8.04 -7.10 -14.66
CA ARG A 142 -6.60 -6.83 -14.57
C ARG A 142 -5.83 -7.02 -15.87
N VAL A 143 -4.69 -6.34 -15.96
CA VAL A 143 -3.66 -6.53 -16.99
C VAL A 143 -2.34 -6.89 -16.32
N VAL A 144 -1.69 -7.95 -16.80
CA VAL A 144 -0.36 -8.38 -16.37
C VAL A 144 0.59 -8.28 -17.57
N LEU A 145 1.74 -7.65 -17.38
CA LEU A 145 2.83 -7.66 -18.35
C LEU A 145 3.97 -8.55 -17.83
N ILE A 146 4.48 -9.39 -18.72
CA ILE A 146 5.53 -10.38 -18.47
C ILE A 146 6.63 -10.13 -19.51
N ASP A 147 7.89 -10.08 -19.10
CA ASP A 147 9.00 -9.94 -20.05
C ASP A 147 9.36 -11.26 -20.75
N ALA A 148 10.35 -11.23 -21.64
CA ALA A 148 10.82 -12.42 -22.36
C ALA A 148 11.44 -13.50 -21.44
N GLY A 149 11.88 -13.12 -20.24
CA GLY A 149 12.41 -14.04 -19.23
C GLY A 149 11.33 -14.66 -18.34
N GLY A 150 10.05 -14.34 -18.57
CA GLY A 150 8.94 -14.80 -17.74
C GLY A 150 8.76 -14.00 -16.45
N GLN A 151 9.48 -12.89 -16.26
CA GLN A 151 9.33 -12.04 -15.09
C GLN A 151 8.09 -11.15 -15.22
N VAL A 152 7.28 -11.08 -14.17
CA VAL A 152 6.18 -10.11 -14.06
C VAL A 152 6.77 -8.70 -13.89
N ILE A 153 6.49 -7.83 -14.87
CA ILE A 153 7.03 -6.47 -14.94
C ILE A 153 5.96 -5.39 -14.71
N ALA A 154 4.67 -5.75 -14.76
CA ALA A 154 3.57 -4.89 -14.31
C ALA A 154 2.34 -5.75 -13.94
N VAL A 155 1.63 -5.35 -12.88
CA VAL A 155 0.28 -5.85 -12.55
C VAL A 155 -0.59 -4.63 -12.30
N ALA A 156 -1.68 -4.51 -13.03
CA ALA A 156 -2.54 -3.34 -12.96
C ALA A 156 -4.02 -3.75 -12.93
N PRO A 157 -4.80 -3.34 -11.93
CA PRO A 157 -6.24 -3.50 -11.99
C PRO A 157 -6.80 -2.69 -13.17
N SER A 158 -7.81 -3.26 -13.83
CA SER A 158 -8.56 -2.59 -14.92
C SER A 158 -9.72 -1.77 -14.38
N ALA A 159 -10.07 -1.92 -13.10
CA ALA A 159 -11.09 -1.13 -12.43
C ALA A 159 -10.44 -0.29 -11.31
N SER A 160 -10.94 0.93 -11.13
CA SER A 160 -10.55 1.76 -10.00
C SER A 160 -11.14 1.20 -8.70
N PRO A 161 -10.38 1.20 -7.59
CA PRO A 161 -10.93 0.95 -6.26
C PRO A 161 -12.02 1.96 -5.92
N ARG A 162 -12.90 1.58 -4.99
CA ARG A 162 -14.00 2.45 -4.53
C ARG A 162 -13.64 3.27 -3.29
N SER A 163 -12.53 2.92 -2.62
CA SER A 163 -12.02 3.65 -1.45
C SER A 163 -11.09 4.81 -1.83
N SER A 164 -10.54 5.48 -0.81
CA SER A 164 -9.45 6.44 -0.96
C SER A 164 -8.14 5.82 -1.48
N TRP A 165 -8.02 4.49 -1.52
CA TRP A 165 -6.83 3.84 -2.05
C TRP A 165 -6.70 4.07 -3.56
N ARG A 166 -5.50 4.48 -3.98
CA ARG A 166 -5.17 4.74 -5.38
C ARG A 166 -4.18 3.67 -5.84
N PRO A 167 -4.44 2.90 -6.91
CA PRO A 167 -3.51 1.85 -7.30
C PRO A 167 -2.15 2.37 -7.72
N PHE A 168 -1.08 1.60 -7.45
CA PHE A 168 0.27 1.98 -7.85
C PHE A 168 0.37 2.12 -9.36
N VAL A 169 -0.25 1.19 -10.10
CA VAL A 169 -0.37 1.22 -11.56
C VAL A 169 -1.83 1.03 -11.94
N GLN A 170 -2.29 1.82 -12.91
CA GLN A 170 -3.58 1.64 -13.58
C GLN A 170 -3.33 1.26 -15.04
N ALA A 171 -4.13 0.34 -15.57
CA ALA A 171 -4.11 -0.02 -16.97
C ALA A 171 -5.36 0.49 -17.70
N GLU A 172 -5.16 1.00 -18.90
CA GLU A 172 -6.21 1.31 -19.87
C GLU A 172 -5.93 0.53 -21.15
N LEU A 173 -6.92 -0.22 -21.62
CA LEU A 173 -6.86 -0.96 -22.89
C LEU A 173 -7.46 -0.10 -24.00
N ARG A 174 -6.71 0.13 -25.09
CA ARG A 174 -7.18 0.83 -26.29
C ARG A 174 -6.87 0.02 -27.54
N GLY A 175 -7.81 -0.84 -27.92
CA GLY A 175 -7.62 -1.78 -29.02
C GLY A 175 -6.48 -2.77 -28.71
N ALA A 176 -5.40 -2.71 -29.49
CA ALA A 176 -4.19 -3.49 -29.24
C ALA A 176 -3.27 -2.87 -28.18
N GLU A 177 -3.41 -1.57 -27.90
CA GLU A 177 -2.52 -0.83 -27.01
C GLU A 177 -2.87 -1.07 -25.53
N VAL A 178 -1.84 -1.28 -24.70
CA VAL A 178 -1.90 -1.25 -23.23
C VAL A 178 -1.23 0.03 -22.75
N ARG A 179 -1.99 0.87 -22.05
CA ARG A 179 -1.46 2.08 -21.40
C ARG A 179 -1.37 1.87 -19.91
N LEU A 180 -0.18 2.00 -19.35
CA LEU A 180 0.03 1.99 -17.91
C LEU A 180 0.26 3.42 -17.41
N ARG A 181 -0.34 3.74 -16.27
CA ARG A 181 -0.09 4.98 -15.53
C ARG A 181 0.21 4.66 -14.09
N ARG A 182 1.39 5.07 -13.62
CA ARG A 182 1.78 4.99 -12.22
C ARG A 182 1.16 6.11 -11.38
N VAL A 183 1.06 5.89 -10.09
CA VAL A 183 0.53 6.86 -9.12
C VAL A 183 1.32 8.17 -9.08
N ASP A 184 2.62 8.13 -9.40
CA ASP A 184 3.49 9.31 -9.50
C ASP A 184 3.41 10.02 -10.86
N GLY A 185 2.57 9.53 -11.77
CA GLY A 185 2.34 10.12 -13.09
C GLY A 185 3.20 9.54 -14.22
N ALA A 186 4.15 8.63 -13.94
CA ALA A 186 4.90 7.96 -14.99
C ALA A 186 3.96 7.15 -15.91
N ARG A 187 4.23 7.16 -17.22
CA ARG A 187 3.36 6.54 -18.24
C ARG A 187 4.16 5.61 -19.12
N LEU A 188 3.48 4.56 -19.58
CA LEU A 188 4.01 3.60 -20.53
C LEU A 188 2.92 3.21 -21.52
N ARG A 189 3.31 3.01 -22.78
CA ARG A 189 2.44 2.51 -23.84
C ARG A 189 3.12 1.31 -24.48
N CYS A 190 2.44 0.17 -24.48
CA CYS A 190 2.86 -1.04 -25.20
C CYS A 190 1.85 -1.34 -26.30
N ARG A 191 2.32 -1.74 -27.48
CA ARG A 191 1.50 -1.93 -28.68
C ARG A 191 1.91 -3.16 -29.47
#